data_AF-A0AAE1FHN0-F1
#
_entry.id   AF-A0AAE1FHN0-F1
#
_cell.length_a   1.000
_cell.length_b   1.000
_cell.length_c   1.000
_cell.angle_alpha   90.00
_cell.angle_beta   90.00
_cell.angle_gamma   90.00
#
_symmetry.space_group_name_H-M   'P 1'
#
loop_
_entity.id
_entity.type
_entity.pdbx_description
1 polymer ?
#
loop_
_entity_poly.entity_id
_entity_poly.type
_entity_poly.pdbx_seq_one_letter_code
_entity_poly.pdbx_strand_id
1 'polypeptide(L)'
;MSLASLDIHSSMGPDGLHPCLLRPISLTSVCCKTLERIIAKNLYEFLESNQILSADQFGFRQGRTVDDQLLLVYDDVTSWLDSGCVVDVVLFDFSKAFDVVCHTILIDKLRHIGVGGRLLDWISDFLTDRNMRVSVSGVFSASRPVLSGVPQGSVLGPLLFLIYVNHIPSYIRSKCKFFADDLKLYMKIRHNATHPLAVDLSSLQKDIDNISRVAASWGLNFNPNKCVVIRCQRGSVDWTAVGSLQHYHLDNSDLSLADNHRDLGILVENTLKFHAHIRATVNKAAGLANNLLKSTLSRSSDFMVTILKSHIRPILEFVSTVWNTGYLGDLRLLESVQRRWTKHVDGLADLSYTNRLKALNLYSVQGRLLRADIKCWKIFHKQSVISPSDLFSVSPVTATRGHRFKLAKPHIYTECRRRFFSVRCIDHWNFLPDSVVGANTIETFKQGLHLSLGELLFAHTE
;
A
#
# COMPACT_ATOMS: atom_id res chain seq x y z
N MET A 1 -11.42 33.87 7.06
CA MET A 1 -12.46 32.99 7.64
C MET A 1 -12.61 31.74 6.78
N SER A 2 -11.96 30.64 7.16
CA SER A 2 -12.18 29.32 6.55
C SER A 2 -13.33 28.67 7.31
N LEU A 3 -14.53 28.62 6.75
CA LEU A 3 -15.61 27.78 7.27
C LEU A 3 -15.22 26.33 6.98
N ALA A 4 -14.80 25.59 8.02
CA ALA A 4 -14.76 24.14 7.93
C ALA A 4 -16.21 23.64 7.93
N SER A 5 -16.81 23.50 6.75
CA SER A 5 -18.07 22.78 6.62
C SER A 5 -17.80 21.29 6.80
N LEU A 6 -18.42 20.71 7.83
CA LEU A 6 -18.33 19.29 8.14
C LEU A 6 -19.28 18.54 7.20
N ASP A 7 -18.82 18.13 6.02
CA ASP A 7 -19.59 17.23 5.15
C ASP A 7 -19.44 15.79 5.68
N ILE A 8 -20.54 15.26 6.22
CA ILE A 8 -20.63 13.94 6.84
C ILE A 8 -20.82 12.89 5.73
N HIS A 9 -19.78 12.13 5.40
CA HIS A 9 -19.91 10.91 4.59
C HIS A 9 -20.11 9.70 5.52
N SER A 10 -21.33 9.17 5.61
CA SER A 10 -21.64 7.99 6.43
C SER A 10 -21.51 6.68 5.66
N SER A 11 -20.85 5.68 6.24
CA SER A 11 -21.05 4.26 5.89
C SER A 11 -21.41 3.43 7.14
N MET A 12 -22.72 3.18 7.29
CA MET A 12 -23.42 2.06 7.96
C MET A 12 -23.45 1.90 9.51
N GLY A 13 -24.61 1.39 9.98
CA GLY A 13 -24.86 0.75 11.29
C GLY A 13 -26.18 1.21 11.97
N PRO A 14 -27.02 0.31 12.54
CA PRO A 14 -28.25 0.69 13.28
C PRO A 14 -28.00 1.29 14.67
N ASP A 15 -26.76 1.33 15.13
CA ASP A 15 -26.35 2.04 16.34
C ASP A 15 -25.73 3.39 15.95
N GLY A 16 -26.30 4.49 16.47
CA GLY A 16 -26.05 5.87 16.03
C GLY A 16 -24.57 6.33 16.00
N LEU A 17 -24.34 7.48 15.33
CA LEU A 17 -23.03 8.12 15.17
C LEU A 17 -22.26 8.23 16.51
N HIS A 18 -21.18 7.47 16.68
CA HIS A 18 -20.20 7.73 17.74
C HIS A 18 -19.26 8.86 17.28
N PRO A 19 -19.24 10.05 17.92
CA PRO A 19 -18.49 11.21 17.43
C PRO A 19 -16.98 10.96 17.27
N CYS A 20 -16.41 10.07 18.07
CA CYS A 20 -14.99 9.70 18.02
C CYS A 20 -14.56 8.96 16.74
N LEU A 21 -15.51 8.49 15.93
CA LEU A 21 -15.25 7.82 14.64
C LEU A 21 -15.30 8.79 13.45
N LEU A 22 -15.68 10.05 13.66
CA LEU A 22 -15.73 11.06 12.61
C LEU A 22 -14.34 11.62 12.33
N ARG A 23 -14.03 11.83 11.04
CA ARG A 23 -12.85 12.57 10.59
C ARG A 23 -13.28 13.95 10.11
N PRO A 24 -12.95 15.04 10.84
CA PRO A 24 -13.29 16.38 10.38
C PRO A 24 -12.49 16.74 9.12
N ILE A 25 -13.15 17.36 8.15
CA ILE A 25 -12.49 17.88 6.94
C ILE A 25 -12.56 19.41 6.98
N SER A 26 -11.41 20.04 6.83
CA SER A 26 -11.25 21.49 6.69
C SER A 26 -11.17 21.86 5.21
N LEU A 27 -12.26 22.39 4.67
CA LEU A 27 -12.28 22.97 3.33
C LEU A 27 -11.79 24.42 3.37
N THR A 28 -10.61 24.67 2.80
CA THR A 28 -10.08 26.03 2.61
C THR A 28 -10.80 26.74 1.46
N SER A 29 -10.81 28.08 1.48
CA SER A 29 -11.42 28.89 0.42
C SER A 29 -10.74 28.65 -0.94
N VAL A 30 -11.43 28.94 -2.04
CA VAL A 30 -10.89 28.75 -3.39
C VAL A 30 -9.57 29.51 -3.57
N CYS A 31 -9.50 30.77 -3.12
CA CYS A 31 -8.27 31.57 -3.20
C CYS A 31 -7.12 30.93 -2.39
N CYS A 32 -7.41 30.40 -1.20
CA CYS A 32 -6.42 29.71 -0.39
C CYS A 32 -5.95 28.42 -1.08
N LYS A 33 -6.86 27.58 -1.58
CA LYS A 33 -6.52 26.35 -2.31
C LYS A 33 -5.66 26.61 -3.54
N THR A 34 -5.92 27.70 -4.26
CA THR A 34 -5.11 28.11 -5.41
C THR A 34 -3.68 28.43 -4.97
N LEU A 35 -3.53 29.23 -3.91
CA LEU A 35 -2.22 29.59 -3.38
C LEU A 35 -1.48 28.38 -2.77
N GLU A 36 -2.18 27.55 -1.99
CA GLU A 36 -1.67 26.28 -1.48
C GLU A 36 -1.13 25.40 -2.61
N ARG A 37 -1.83 25.32 -3.75
CA ARG A 37 -1.38 24.51 -4.91
C ARG A 37 -0.10 25.06 -5.54
N ILE A 38 0.03 26.39 -5.66
CA ILE A 38 1.25 27.03 -6.15
C ILE A 38 2.41 26.74 -5.21
N ILE A 39 2.19 26.91 -3.90
CA ILE A 39 3.20 26.67 -2.86
C ILE A 39 3.58 25.19 -2.82
N ALA A 40 2.60 24.28 -2.78
CA ALA A 40 2.83 22.84 -2.69
C ALA A 40 3.63 22.33 -3.89
N LYS A 41 3.37 22.84 -5.10
CA LYS A 41 4.15 22.49 -6.29
C LYS A 41 5.63 22.88 -6.13
N ASN A 42 5.90 24.16 -5.82
CA ASN A 42 7.28 24.66 -5.71
C ASN A 42 8.01 24.02 -4.52
N LEU A 43 7.33 23.84 -3.39
CA LEU A 43 7.91 23.19 -2.21
C LEU A 43 8.20 21.71 -2.48
N TYR A 44 7.31 21.01 -3.18
CA TYR A 44 7.55 19.62 -3.57
C TYR A 44 8.76 19.48 -4.50
N GLU A 45 8.85 20.33 -5.53
CA GLU A 45 10.01 20.37 -6.42
C GLU A 45 11.31 20.65 -5.64
N PHE A 46 11.30 21.58 -4.69
CA PHE A 46 12.44 21.84 -3.81
C PHE A 46 12.82 20.61 -2.97
N LEU A 47 11.86 19.94 -2.35
CA LEU A 47 12.07 18.78 -1.49
C LEU A 47 12.66 17.59 -2.24
N GLU A 48 12.14 17.28 -3.43
CA GLU A 48 12.63 16.19 -4.27
C GLU A 48 14.00 16.51 -4.89
N SER A 49 14.20 17.74 -5.41
CA SER A 49 15.48 18.12 -6.04
C SER A 49 16.65 18.12 -5.06
N ASN A 50 16.39 18.42 -3.79
CA ASN A 50 17.40 18.39 -2.73
C ASN A 50 17.43 17.07 -1.95
N GLN A 51 16.66 16.05 -2.38
CA GLN A 51 16.58 14.74 -1.72
C GLN A 51 16.26 14.82 -0.21
N ILE A 52 15.45 15.81 0.18
CA ILE A 52 15.11 16.05 1.59
C ILE A 52 14.19 14.93 2.10
N LEU A 53 13.21 14.51 1.31
CA LEU A 53 12.27 13.46 1.70
C LEU A 53 12.93 12.07 1.66
N SER A 54 12.84 11.35 2.78
CA SER A 54 13.36 9.99 2.93
C SER A 54 12.93 9.09 1.78
N ALA A 55 13.86 8.28 1.25
CA ALA A 55 13.57 7.29 0.23
C ALA A 55 12.58 6.20 0.70
N ASP A 56 12.34 6.09 2.01
CA ASP A 56 11.41 5.14 2.62
C ASP A 56 9.99 5.68 2.77
N GLN A 57 9.73 6.94 2.43
CA GLN A 57 8.39 7.53 2.36
C GLN A 57 7.78 7.34 0.98
N PHE A 58 6.62 6.68 0.91
CA PHE A 58 5.88 6.38 -0.32
C PHE A 58 4.54 7.13 -0.39
N GLY A 59 3.97 7.53 0.74
CA GLY A 59 2.70 8.26 0.77
C GLY A 59 2.86 9.68 0.24
N PHE A 60 1.83 10.15 -0.47
CA PHE A 60 1.75 11.51 -1.03
C PHE A 60 2.93 11.95 -1.91
N ARG A 61 3.68 11.00 -2.49
CA ARG A 61 4.80 11.28 -3.40
C ARG A 61 4.53 10.75 -4.79
N GLN A 62 4.95 11.52 -5.80
CA GLN A 62 4.74 11.14 -7.19
C GLN A 62 5.57 9.91 -7.57
N GLY A 63 4.98 9.00 -8.36
CA GLY A 63 5.68 7.81 -8.85
C GLY A 63 5.93 6.71 -7.80
N ARG A 64 5.47 6.92 -6.56
CA ARG A 64 5.56 5.95 -5.46
C ARG A 64 4.16 5.44 -5.14
N THR A 65 3.96 4.13 -5.25
CA THR A 65 2.65 3.50 -5.04
C THR A 65 2.65 2.58 -3.82
N VAL A 66 1.46 2.26 -3.33
CA VAL A 66 1.25 1.20 -2.33
C VAL A 66 1.88 -0.12 -2.80
N ASP A 67 1.66 -0.45 -4.08
CA ASP A 67 2.17 -1.64 -4.74
C ASP A 67 3.72 -1.67 -4.74
N ASP A 68 4.39 -0.53 -4.96
CA ASP A 68 5.86 -0.47 -4.90
C ASP A 68 6.39 -0.74 -3.48
N GLN A 69 5.79 -0.10 -2.46
CA GLN A 69 6.27 -0.27 -1.09
C GLN A 69 6.09 -1.72 -0.62
N LEU A 70 4.89 -2.29 -0.82
CA LEU A 70 4.58 -3.65 -0.39
C LEU A 70 5.41 -4.69 -1.14
N LEU A 71 5.73 -4.46 -2.42
CA LEU A 71 6.66 -5.32 -3.15
C LEU A 71 8.05 -5.33 -2.50
N LEU A 72 8.62 -4.17 -2.18
CA LEU A 72 9.94 -4.09 -1.54
C LEU A 72 9.95 -4.77 -0.16
N VAL A 73 8.93 -4.52 0.67
CA VAL A 73 8.83 -5.09 2.02
C VAL A 73 8.69 -6.60 1.95
N TYR A 74 7.72 -7.11 1.19
CA TYR A 74 7.45 -8.55 1.18
C TYR A 74 8.43 -9.34 0.30
N ASP A 75 9.20 -8.67 -0.56
CA ASP A 75 10.36 -9.30 -1.20
C ASP A 75 11.43 -9.65 -0.17
N ASP A 76 11.81 -8.67 0.66
CA ASP A 76 12.74 -8.87 1.77
C ASP A 76 12.24 -9.97 2.73
N VAL A 77 10.97 -9.87 3.16
CA VAL A 77 10.36 -10.84 4.10
C VAL A 77 10.41 -12.25 3.50
N THR A 78 9.95 -12.45 2.27
CA THR A 78 9.95 -13.79 1.64
C THR A 78 11.36 -14.30 1.40
N SER A 79 12.31 -13.44 1.03
CA SER A 79 13.72 -13.81 0.85
C SER A 79 14.39 -14.25 2.16
N TRP A 80 14.14 -13.54 3.25
CA TRP A 80 14.69 -13.89 4.56
C TRP A 80 14.09 -15.18 5.13
N LEU A 81 12.81 -15.43 4.90
CA LEU A 81 12.16 -16.70 5.21
C LEU A 81 12.74 -17.86 4.38
N ASP A 82 13.01 -17.62 3.10
CA ASP A 82 13.63 -18.62 2.23
C ASP A 82 15.03 -19.01 2.68
N SER A 83 15.73 -18.04 3.31
CA SER A 83 17.03 -18.22 3.96
C SER A 83 16.95 -18.90 5.35
N GLY A 84 15.76 -19.35 5.77
CA GLY A 84 15.55 -20.07 7.03
C GLY A 84 15.49 -19.20 8.29
N CYS A 85 15.30 -17.88 8.15
CA CYS A 85 15.19 -16.98 9.30
C CYS A 85 13.73 -16.67 9.66
N VAL A 86 13.51 -16.16 10.87
CA VAL A 86 12.23 -15.57 11.27
C VAL A 86 12.22 -14.10 10.83
N VAL A 87 11.05 -13.55 10.56
CA VAL A 87 10.88 -12.13 10.23
C VAL A 87 9.74 -11.57 11.04
N ASP A 88 10.01 -10.51 11.79
CA ASP A 88 8.99 -9.78 12.53
C ASP A 88 8.72 -8.46 11.80
N VAL A 89 7.44 -8.23 11.52
CA VAL A 89 6.91 -6.99 10.92
C VAL A 89 6.05 -6.31 11.97
N VAL A 90 6.48 -5.13 12.42
CA VAL A 90 5.76 -4.28 13.38
C VAL A 90 5.01 -3.22 12.58
N LEU A 91 3.68 -3.22 12.71
CA LEU A 91 2.79 -2.24 12.10
C LEU A 91 2.36 -1.25 13.18
N PHE A 92 2.60 0.04 12.95
CA PHE A 92 2.28 1.12 13.88
C PHE A 92 1.09 1.94 13.38
N ASP A 93 0.22 2.37 14.30
CA ASP A 93 -0.90 3.28 14.04
C ASP A 93 -0.75 4.51 14.94
N PHE A 94 -0.62 5.70 14.35
CA PHE A 94 -0.60 6.94 15.12
C PHE A 94 -2.01 7.34 15.57
N SER A 95 -2.12 7.79 16.81
CA SER A 95 -3.34 8.39 17.35
C SER A 95 -3.57 9.78 16.74
N LYS A 96 -4.40 9.85 15.69
CA LYS A 96 -4.82 11.10 15.02
C LYS A 96 -3.64 11.94 14.49
N ALA A 97 -2.72 11.31 13.76
CA ALA A 97 -1.43 11.89 13.35
C ALA A 97 -1.52 13.32 12.79
N PHE A 98 -2.49 13.57 11.90
CA PHE A 98 -2.66 14.86 11.24
C PHE A 98 -3.18 15.95 12.18
N ASP A 99 -3.98 15.60 13.20
CA ASP A 99 -4.64 16.55 14.11
C ASP A 99 -3.71 17.02 15.24
N VAL A 100 -2.65 16.26 15.52
CA VAL A 100 -1.76 16.48 16.67
C VAL A 100 -0.40 17.08 16.28
N VAL A 101 -0.17 17.39 15.00
CA VAL A 101 1.06 18.04 14.52
C VAL A 101 1.31 19.35 15.27
N CYS A 102 2.43 19.45 15.98
CA CYS A 102 2.79 20.66 16.71
C CYS A 102 3.27 21.74 15.73
N HIS A 103 2.59 22.89 15.72
CA HIS A 103 2.89 23.99 14.78
C HIS A 103 4.30 24.53 14.95
N THR A 104 4.76 24.74 16.19
CA THR A 104 6.10 25.28 16.46
C THR A 104 7.19 24.36 15.94
N ILE A 105 7.10 23.06 16.23
CA ILE A 105 8.04 22.04 15.75
C ILE A 105 8.02 21.96 14.22
N LEU A 106 6.85 22.02 13.59
CA LEU A 106 6.74 21.99 12.13
C LEU A 106 7.41 23.22 11.48
N ILE A 107 7.17 24.42 12.01
CA ILE A 107 7.80 25.66 11.54
C ILE A 107 9.32 25.61 11.72
N ASP A 108 9.81 25.10 12.84
CA ASP A 108 11.24 24.93 13.05
C ASP A 108 11.83 23.90 12.08
N LYS A 109 11.18 22.77 11.83
CA LYS A 109 11.61 21.79 10.81
C LYS A 109 11.68 22.43 9.42
N LEU A 110 10.70 23.26 9.05
CA LEU A 110 10.71 24.02 7.80
C LEU A 110 11.92 24.96 7.70
N ARG A 111 12.26 25.69 8.77
CA ARG A 111 13.47 26.53 8.83
C ARG A 111 14.74 25.71 8.62
N HIS A 112 14.85 24.57 9.29
CA HIS A 112 16.04 23.71 9.22
C HIS A 112 16.29 23.15 7.82
N ILE A 113 15.24 22.91 7.03
CA ILE A 113 15.37 22.47 5.64
C ILE A 113 15.53 23.63 4.64
N GLY A 114 15.65 24.88 5.12
CA GLY A 114 15.90 26.06 4.30
C GLY A 114 14.65 26.83 3.83
N VAL A 115 13.46 26.53 4.35
CA VAL A 115 12.25 27.30 4.07
C VAL A 115 12.20 28.52 5.01
N GLY A 116 12.22 29.72 4.45
CA GLY A 116 12.25 30.98 5.21
C GLY A 116 11.53 32.14 4.53
N GLY A 117 11.66 33.33 5.13
CA GLY A 117 11.06 34.58 4.67
C GLY A 117 9.54 34.50 4.52
N ARG A 118 9.00 35.26 3.56
CA ARG A 118 7.55 35.40 3.33
C ARG A 118 6.81 34.07 3.14
N LEU A 119 7.48 33.04 2.62
CA LEU A 119 6.88 31.73 2.45
C LEU A 119 6.64 31.06 3.81
N LEU A 120 7.63 31.12 4.72
CA LEU A 120 7.48 30.57 6.05
C LEU A 120 6.45 31.35 6.87
N ASP A 121 6.45 32.68 6.76
CA ASP A 121 5.46 33.54 7.41
C ASP A 121 4.05 33.16 6.97
N TRP A 122 3.85 32.97 5.66
CA TRP A 122 2.56 32.52 5.12
C TRP A 122 2.16 31.14 5.61
N ILE A 123 3.09 30.18 5.70
CA ILE A 123 2.81 28.84 6.23
C ILE A 123 2.46 28.92 7.72
N SER A 124 3.12 29.80 8.48
CA SER A 124 2.78 30.06 9.88
C SER A 124 1.34 30.57 9.99
N ASP A 125 0.99 31.63 9.25
CA ASP A 125 -0.36 32.20 9.23
C ASP A 125 -1.42 31.20 8.74
N PHE A 126 -1.05 30.28 7.86
CA PHE A 126 -1.94 29.22 7.38
C PHE A 126 -2.34 28.23 8.50
N LEU A 127 -1.44 27.98 9.45
CA LEU A 127 -1.59 27.02 10.55
C LEU A 127 -2.17 27.66 11.81
N THR A 128 -1.75 28.87 12.17
CA THR A 128 -2.09 29.54 13.43
C THR A 128 -3.36 30.39 13.37
N ASP A 129 -3.85 30.85 14.54
CA ASP A 129 -5.03 31.71 14.69
C ASP A 129 -6.31 31.18 14.02
N ARG A 130 -6.42 29.86 13.94
CA ARG A 130 -7.59 29.16 13.42
C ARG A 130 -8.56 28.86 14.55
N ASN A 131 -9.84 28.98 14.24
CA ASN A 131 -10.94 28.63 15.13
C ASN A 131 -11.85 27.60 14.47
N MET A 132 -12.41 26.68 15.26
CA MET A 132 -13.39 25.68 14.83
C MET A 132 -14.66 25.74 15.68
N ARG A 133 -15.78 25.38 15.06
CA ARG A 133 -17.08 25.17 15.71
C ARG A 133 -17.84 24.08 14.95
N VAL A 134 -18.71 23.35 15.63
CA VAL A 134 -19.52 22.27 15.05
C VAL A 134 -20.95 22.76 14.86
N SER A 135 -21.60 22.37 13.75
CA SER A 135 -23.02 22.61 13.52
C SER A 135 -23.77 21.29 13.50
N VAL A 136 -24.78 21.14 14.35
CA VAL A 136 -25.69 19.98 14.35
C VAL A 136 -27.11 20.51 14.20
N SER A 137 -27.80 20.09 13.14
CA SER A 137 -29.19 20.51 12.86
C SER A 137 -29.40 22.03 12.87
N GLY A 138 -28.41 22.79 12.37
CA GLY A 138 -28.45 24.26 12.32
C GLY A 138 -28.03 24.97 13.62
N VAL A 139 -27.69 24.24 14.69
CA VAL A 139 -27.21 24.81 15.94
C VAL A 139 -25.69 24.74 16.00
N PHE A 140 -25.04 25.88 16.26
CA PHE A 140 -23.59 25.98 16.36
C PHE A 140 -23.10 25.79 17.80
N SER A 141 -21.97 25.09 17.96
CA SER A 141 -21.20 25.07 19.20
C SER A 141 -20.49 26.40 19.45
N ALA A 142 -19.99 26.58 20.67
CA ALA A 142 -18.99 27.61 20.94
C ALA A 142 -17.76 27.44 20.03
N SER A 143 -17.17 28.56 19.64
CA SER A 143 -15.92 28.59 18.89
C SER A 143 -14.75 28.19 19.79
N ARG A 144 -13.85 27.35 19.29
CA ARG A 144 -12.64 26.91 19.98
C ARG A 144 -11.41 27.10 19.09
N PRO A 145 -10.27 27.53 19.63
CA PRO A 145 -9.04 27.65 18.86
C PRO A 145 -8.52 26.26 18.45
N VAL A 146 -7.88 26.19 17.29
CA VAL A 146 -7.16 25.02 16.78
C VAL A 146 -5.69 25.21 17.12
N LEU A 147 -5.20 24.47 18.11
CA LEU A 147 -3.86 24.65 18.68
C LEU A 147 -2.80 23.74 18.04
N SER A 148 -3.23 22.74 17.28
CA SER A 148 -2.36 21.75 16.64
C SER A 148 -3.01 21.20 15.37
N GLY A 149 -2.19 20.49 14.61
CA GLY A 149 -2.62 19.76 13.44
C GLY A 149 -2.44 20.53 12.14
N VAL A 150 -2.35 19.78 11.05
CA VAL A 150 -2.44 20.33 9.70
C VAL A 150 -3.89 20.18 9.20
N PRO A 151 -4.47 21.16 8.50
CA PRO A 151 -5.87 21.09 8.10
C PRO A 151 -6.16 19.89 7.19
N GLN A 152 -6.94 18.91 7.66
CA GLN A 152 -7.30 17.74 6.87
C GLN A 152 -8.18 18.15 5.67
N GLY A 153 -7.76 17.85 4.44
CA GLY A 153 -8.45 18.33 3.22
C GLY A 153 -7.84 19.58 2.58
N SER A 154 -6.80 20.15 3.20
CA SER A 154 -5.92 21.12 2.54
C SER A 154 -5.04 20.44 1.48
N VAL A 155 -4.58 21.23 0.51
CA VAL A 155 -3.64 20.78 -0.51
C VAL A 155 -2.22 20.68 0.06
N LEU A 156 -1.86 21.61 0.96
CA LEU A 156 -0.52 21.69 1.53
C LEU A 156 -0.29 20.75 2.73
N GLY A 157 -1.36 20.41 3.48
CA GLY A 157 -1.28 19.61 4.70
C GLY A 157 -0.55 18.27 4.57
N PRO A 158 -0.80 17.45 3.53
CA PRO A 158 -0.06 16.21 3.30
C PRO A 158 1.46 16.43 3.21
N LEU A 159 1.90 17.47 2.48
CA LEU A 159 3.31 17.75 2.29
C LEU A 159 3.98 18.20 3.59
N LEU A 160 3.29 19.04 4.38
CA LEU A 160 3.75 19.46 5.71
C LEU A 160 3.87 18.27 6.66
N PHE A 161 2.93 17.33 6.61
CA PHE A 161 3.00 16.10 7.40
C PHE A 161 4.22 15.24 7.01
N LEU A 162 4.52 15.11 5.71
CA LEU A 162 5.72 14.39 5.26
C LEU A 162 7.00 14.99 5.86
N ILE A 163 7.15 16.31 5.81
CA ILE A 163 8.29 17.03 6.40
C ILE A 163 8.38 16.77 7.91
N TYR A 164 7.23 16.71 8.58
CA TYR A 164 7.14 16.51 10.02
C TYR A 164 7.75 15.17 10.46
N VAL A 165 7.36 14.07 9.80
CA VAL A 165 7.76 12.69 10.17
C VAL A 165 9.06 12.23 9.51
N ASN A 166 9.63 13.03 8.61
CA ASN A 166 10.70 12.63 7.69
C ASN A 166 11.94 11.98 8.35
N HIS A 167 12.29 12.39 9.57
CA HIS A 167 13.51 11.97 10.26
C HIS A 167 13.35 10.73 11.16
N ILE A 168 12.16 10.14 11.30
CA ILE A 168 11.97 8.91 12.10
C ILE A 168 12.93 7.77 11.68
N PRO A 169 13.17 7.48 10.37
CA PRO A 169 14.09 6.42 9.97
C PRO A 169 15.53 6.59 10.48
N SER A 170 15.96 7.81 10.79
CA SER A 170 17.35 8.10 11.19
C SER A 170 17.71 7.59 12.59
N TYR A 171 16.73 7.10 13.36
CA TYR A 171 16.90 6.68 14.77
C TYR A 171 16.82 5.17 14.99
N ILE A 172 16.79 4.38 13.91
CA ILE A 172 16.55 2.93 13.97
C ILE A 172 17.53 2.17 13.07
N ARG A 173 17.77 0.91 13.42
CA ARG A 173 18.61 -0.01 12.64
C ARG A 173 17.80 -0.86 11.67
N SER A 174 16.60 -1.24 12.06
CA SER A 174 15.71 -2.10 11.28
C SER A 174 15.25 -1.41 9.99
N LYS A 175 14.84 -2.21 9.00
CA LYS A 175 14.24 -1.63 7.79
C LYS A 175 12.89 -1.01 8.14
N CYS A 176 12.60 0.13 7.53
CA CYS A 176 11.43 0.94 7.85
C CYS A 176 10.82 1.51 6.59
N LYS A 177 9.49 1.60 6.53
CA LYS A 177 8.75 2.21 5.41
C LYS A 177 7.57 3.02 5.94
N PHE A 178 7.30 4.11 5.24
CA PHE A 178 6.20 5.02 5.55
C PHE A 178 5.26 5.12 4.36
N PHE A 179 3.97 5.13 4.63
CA PHE A 179 2.96 5.59 3.69
C PHE A 179 2.11 6.64 4.40
N ALA A 180 2.53 7.90 4.30
CA ALA A 180 1.99 8.97 5.12
C ALA A 180 2.14 8.66 6.62
N ASP A 181 1.04 8.48 7.34
CA ASP A 181 0.99 8.13 8.76
C ASP A 181 1.13 6.62 9.01
N ASP A 182 0.91 5.76 8.01
CA ASP A 182 1.17 4.33 8.15
C ASP A 182 2.68 4.08 8.24
N LEU A 183 3.14 3.65 9.41
CA LEU A 183 4.54 3.32 9.69
C LEU A 183 4.68 1.82 9.91
N LYS A 184 5.67 1.21 9.28
CA LYS A 184 6.05 -0.16 9.57
C LYS A 184 7.54 -0.33 9.66
N LEU A 185 7.94 -1.24 10.54
CA LEU A 185 9.31 -1.65 10.74
C LEU A 185 9.37 -3.16 10.55
N TYR A 186 10.40 -3.65 9.89
CA TYR A 186 10.55 -5.08 9.67
C TYR A 186 12.02 -5.48 9.77
N MET A 187 12.25 -6.62 10.43
CA MET A 187 13.59 -7.09 10.69
C MET A 187 13.70 -8.61 10.56
N LYS A 188 14.81 -9.05 9.97
CA LYS A 188 15.24 -10.44 9.98
C LYS A 188 15.71 -10.80 11.39
N ILE A 189 15.09 -11.81 11.99
CA ILE A 189 15.49 -12.38 13.27
C ILE A 189 16.26 -13.67 12.99
N ARG A 190 17.59 -13.61 13.17
CA ARG A 190 18.47 -14.76 12.94
C ARG A 190 18.41 -15.71 14.11
N HIS A 191 18.50 -16.99 13.79
CA HIS A 191 18.64 -18.06 14.75
C HIS A 191 19.60 -19.09 14.19
N ASN A 192 20.88 -18.97 14.58
CA ASN A 192 21.90 -19.95 14.25
C ASN A 192 22.90 -20.08 15.40
N ALA A 193 23.78 -21.08 15.34
CA ALA A 193 24.73 -21.39 16.40
C ALA A 193 25.59 -20.20 16.85
N THR A 194 25.84 -19.24 15.96
CA THR A 194 26.67 -18.05 16.22
C THR A 194 25.87 -16.79 16.53
N HIS A 195 24.54 -16.81 16.35
CA HIS A 195 23.67 -15.64 16.50
C HIS A 195 22.35 -16.03 17.16
N PRO A 196 22.23 -15.86 18.50
CA PRO A 196 21.02 -16.16 19.24
C PRO A 196 19.85 -15.22 18.86
N LEU A 197 18.62 -15.75 18.90
CA LEU A 197 17.39 -14.98 18.66
C LEU A 197 17.33 -13.70 19.51
N ALA A 198 17.70 -13.81 20.79
CA ALA A 198 17.62 -12.72 21.77
C ALA A 198 18.33 -11.44 21.33
N VAL A 199 19.41 -11.53 20.53
CA VAL A 199 20.16 -10.38 20.05
C VAL A 199 19.32 -9.54 19.09
N ASP A 200 18.71 -10.18 18.09
CA ASP A 200 17.89 -9.51 17.10
C ASP A 200 16.55 -9.09 17.73
N LEU A 201 15.91 -9.92 18.57
CA LEU A 201 14.69 -9.52 19.29
C LEU A 201 14.92 -8.26 20.14
N SER A 202 16.03 -8.20 20.89
CA SER A 202 16.37 -7.02 21.71
C SER A 202 16.70 -5.80 20.85
N SER A 203 17.30 -5.99 19.66
CA SER A 203 17.56 -4.90 18.73
C SER A 203 16.26 -4.31 18.18
N LEU A 204 15.28 -5.16 17.87
CA LEU A 204 13.97 -4.75 17.41
C LEU A 204 13.20 -3.99 18.51
N GLN A 205 13.21 -4.49 19.76
CA GLN A 205 12.62 -3.76 20.88
C GLN A 205 13.24 -2.37 21.06
N LYS A 206 14.57 -2.25 20.99
CA LYS A 206 15.26 -0.94 21.08
C LYS A 206 14.82 0.03 19.97
N ASP A 207 14.61 -0.46 18.75
CA ASP A 207 14.13 0.36 17.66
C ASP A 207 12.67 0.81 17.89
N ILE A 208 11.81 -0.07 18.43
CA ILE A 208 10.43 0.27 18.84
C ILE A 208 10.46 1.39 19.91
N ASP A 209 11.28 1.23 20.95
CA ASP A 209 11.43 2.21 22.03
C ASP A 209 11.93 3.57 21.49
N ASN A 210 12.90 3.54 20.57
CA ASN A 210 13.43 4.74 19.94
C ASN A 210 12.37 5.47 19.10
N ILE A 211 11.60 4.73 18.30
CA ILE A 211 10.50 5.32 17.51
C ILE A 211 9.47 5.95 18.44
N SER A 212 9.05 5.27 19.50
CA SER A 212 8.07 5.80 20.44
C SER A 212 8.57 7.09 21.09
N ARG A 213 9.79 7.08 21.62
CA ARG A 213 10.41 8.26 22.24
C ARG A 213 10.56 9.43 21.28
N VAL A 214 10.99 9.19 20.04
CA VAL A 214 11.16 10.24 19.03
C VAL A 214 9.80 10.81 18.62
N ALA A 215 8.81 9.96 18.37
CA ALA A 215 7.44 10.38 18.06
C ALA A 215 6.86 11.25 19.18
N ALA A 216 6.98 10.80 20.43
CA ALA A 216 6.49 11.52 21.60
C ALA A 216 7.18 12.89 21.77
N SER A 217 8.48 12.98 21.47
CA SER A 217 9.21 14.27 21.48
C SER A 217 8.68 15.27 20.45
N TRP A 218 7.97 14.79 19.43
CA TRP A 218 7.28 15.61 18.43
C TRP A 218 5.77 15.65 18.67
N GLY A 219 5.27 15.28 19.85
CA GLY A 219 3.84 15.30 20.16
C GLY A 219 3.00 14.30 19.36
N LEU A 220 3.62 13.31 18.72
CA LEU A 220 2.93 12.18 18.09
C LEU A 220 2.87 11.03 19.08
N ASN A 221 1.71 10.40 19.21
CA ASN A 221 1.54 9.22 20.04
C ASN A 221 1.02 8.07 19.20
N PHE A 222 1.47 6.85 19.49
CA PHE A 222 0.91 5.65 18.89
C PHE A 222 -0.38 5.23 19.58
N ASN A 223 -1.15 4.36 18.93
CA ASN A 223 -2.26 3.65 19.54
C ASN A 223 -1.84 2.18 19.76
N PRO A 224 -1.41 1.80 20.98
CA PRO A 224 -0.89 0.46 21.22
C PRO A 224 -1.87 -0.65 20.84
N ASN A 225 -3.17 -0.44 21.03
CA ASN A 225 -4.22 -1.42 20.70
C ASN A 225 -4.39 -1.68 19.20
N LYS A 226 -3.89 -0.77 18.35
CA LYS A 226 -3.91 -0.91 16.90
C LYS A 226 -2.54 -1.25 16.32
N CYS A 227 -1.48 -1.10 17.11
CA CYS A 227 -0.16 -1.55 16.73
C CYS A 227 -0.07 -3.06 16.89
N VAL A 228 0.50 -3.75 15.91
CA VAL A 228 0.56 -5.22 15.91
C VAL A 228 1.89 -5.72 15.38
N VAL A 229 2.21 -6.96 15.73
CA VAL A 229 3.37 -7.68 15.22
C VAL A 229 2.88 -8.85 14.38
N ILE A 230 3.31 -8.94 13.12
CA ILE A 230 3.16 -10.12 12.29
C ILE A 230 4.51 -10.84 12.29
N ARG A 231 4.57 -12.01 12.94
CA ARG A 231 5.74 -12.88 12.93
C ARG A 231 5.63 -13.93 11.85
N CYS A 232 6.41 -13.79 10.79
CA CYS A 232 6.55 -14.79 9.75
C CYS A 232 7.68 -15.76 10.11
N GLN A 233 7.40 -17.06 10.12
CA GLN A 233 8.39 -18.10 10.41
C GLN A 233 8.11 -19.37 9.61
N ARG A 234 9.16 -20.17 9.42
CA ARG A 234 9.06 -21.53 8.85
C ARG A 234 9.44 -22.55 9.92
N GLY A 235 8.62 -23.59 10.06
CA GLY A 235 8.88 -24.68 10.99
C GLY A 235 8.70 -24.26 12.45
N SER A 236 9.06 -25.16 13.35
CA SER A 236 9.03 -24.87 14.78
C SER A 236 10.32 -24.15 15.18
N VAL A 237 10.19 -23.01 15.83
CA VAL A 237 11.28 -22.29 16.48
C VAL A 237 11.08 -22.44 17.98
N ASP A 238 12.14 -22.79 18.71
CA ASP A 238 12.08 -22.88 20.16
C ASP A 238 12.13 -21.49 20.79
N TRP A 239 10.95 -20.97 21.11
CA TRP A 239 10.79 -19.68 21.76
C TRP A 239 11.01 -19.74 23.28
N THR A 240 11.08 -20.93 23.89
CA THR A 240 11.26 -21.06 25.34
C THR A 240 12.62 -20.52 25.79
N ALA A 241 13.64 -20.64 24.93
CA ALA A 241 14.99 -20.13 25.18
C ALA A 241 15.08 -18.60 25.31
N VAL A 242 14.09 -17.85 24.79
CA VAL A 242 14.08 -16.37 24.84
C VAL A 242 13.06 -15.80 25.82
N GLY A 243 12.19 -16.63 26.41
CA GLY A 243 11.24 -16.22 27.44
C GLY A 243 10.36 -15.05 27.00
N SER A 244 10.32 -13.98 27.80
CA SER A 244 9.51 -12.78 27.52
C SER A 244 9.99 -11.95 26.33
N LEU A 245 11.24 -12.10 25.88
CA LEU A 245 11.79 -11.34 24.74
C LEU A 245 11.09 -11.66 23.40
N GLN A 246 10.29 -12.73 23.35
CA GLN A 246 9.47 -13.04 22.19
C GLN A 246 8.30 -12.06 21.98
N HIS A 247 7.94 -11.30 23.02
CA HIS A 247 6.89 -10.29 23.00
C HIS A 247 7.50 -8.90 23.01
N TYR A 248 6.91 -8.00 22.23
CA TYR A 248 7.35 -6.61 22.15
C TYR A 248 6.42 -5.72 22.96
N HIS A 249 6.96 -4.63 23.47
CA HIS A 249 6.21 -3.62 24.20
C HIS A 249 6.29 -2.28 23.47
N LEU A 250 5.22 -1.51 23.52
CA LEU A 250 5.17 -0.13 23.06
C LEU A 250 4.69 0.73 24.23
N ASP A 251 5.59 1.58 24.72
CA ASP A 251 5.44 2.30 25.98
C ASP A 251 5.17 1.31 27.15
N ASN A 252 3.99 1.39 27.77
CA ASN A 252 3.58 0.53 28.88
C ASN A 252 2.58 -0.56 28.43
N SER A 253 2.50 -0.87 27.14
CA SER A 253 1.51 -1.79 26.58
C SER A 253 2.15 -2.87 25.72
N ASP A 254 1.67 -4.10 25.84
CA ASP A 254 2.15 -5.23 25.04
C ASP A 254 1.61 -5.15 23.62
N LEU A 255 2.51 -5.32 22.63
CA LEU A 255 2.09 -5.44 21.24
C LEU A 255 1.56 -6.83 20.97
N SER A 256 0.34 -6.89 20.44
CA SER A 256 -0.30 -8.16 20.08
C SER A 256 0.41 -8.83 18.89
N LEU A 257 0.62 -10.14 19.01
CA LEU A 257 1.05 -10.99 17.91
C LEU A 257 -0.17 -11.39 17.08
N ALA A 258 -0.23 -10.98 15.82
CA ALA A 258 -1.37 -11.22 14.94
C ALA A 258 -1.05 -12.26 13.87
N ASP A 259 -1.94 -13.24 13.70
CA ASP A 259 -1.87 -14.18 12.57
C ASP A 259 -2.12 -13.49 11.23
N ASN A 260 -2.93 -12.43 11.24
CA ASN A 260 -3.14 -11.55 10.10
C ASN A 260 -3.48 -10.13 10.52
N HIS A 261 -3.09 -9.15 9.72
CA HIS A 261 -3.45 -7.75 9.92
C HIS A 261 -3.49 -6.99 8.59
N ARG A 262 -4.17 -5.83 8.56
CA ARG A 262 -4.23 -5.01 7.36
C ARG A 262 -2.94 -4.21 7.20
N ASP A 263 -2.33 -4.32 6.04
CA ASP A 263 -1.21 -3.47 5.62
C ASP A 263 -1.55 -2.77 4.29
N LEU A 264 -1.65 -1.44 4.31
CA LEU A 264 -2.00 -0.59 3.16
C LEU A 264 -3.16 -1.10 2.30
N GLY A 265 -4.19 -1.65 2.94
CA GLY A 265 -5.42 -2.10 2.29
C GLY A 265 -5.47 -3.59 1.91
N ILE A 266 -4.38 -4.35 2.08
CA ILE A 266 -4.37 -5.80 1.92
C ILE A 266 -4.30 -6.50 3.29
N LEU A 267 -4.82 -7.72 3.40
CA LEU A 267 -4.76 -8.49 4.65
C LEU A 267 -3.55 -9.43 4.56
N VAL A 268 -2.52 -9.16 5.35
CA VAL A 268 -1.29 -9.94 5.34
C VAL A 268 -1.37 -11.00 6.42
N GLU A 269 -1.20 -12.26 6.05
CA GLU A 269 -1.11 -13.40 6.97
C GLU A 269 0.36 -13.71 7.29
N ASN A 270 0.66 -14.20 8.49
CA ASN A 270 2.00 -14.64 8.90
C ASN A 270 2.57 -15.74 7.98
N THR A 271 1.72 -16.53 7.33
CA THR A 271 2.08 -17.55 6.34
C THR A 271 2.36 -16.99 4.94
N LEU A 272 2.00 -15.72 4.67
CA LEU A 272 2.10 -15.04 3.37
C LEU A 272 1.37 -15.76 2.22
N LYS A 273 0.32 -16.53 2.55
CA LYS A 273 -0.51 -17.22 1.55
C LYS A 273 -1.62 -16.34 0.96
N PHE A 274 -2.08 -15.34 1.72
CA PHE A 274 -3.13 -14.37 1.34
C PHE A 274 -4.52 -14.97 1.10
N HIS A 275 -4.81 -16.19 1.56
CA HIS A 275 -6.13 -16.82 1.47
C HIS A 275 -7.21 -15.99 2.18
N ALA A 276 -6.90 -15.41 3.34
CA ALA A 276 -7.86 -14.58 4.06
C ALA A 276 -8.13 -13.28 3.30
N HIS A 277 -7.10 -12.66 2.70
CA HIS A 277 -7.27 -11.48 1.86
C HIS A 277 -8.17 -11.76 0.66
N ILE A 278 -7.88 -12.83 -0.08
CA ILE A 278 -8.61 -13.16 -1.31
C ILE A 278 -10.08 -13.45 -1.01
N ARG A 279 -10.37 -14.20 0.06
CA ARG A 279 -11.76 -14.41 0.51
C ARG A 279 -12.48 -13.11 0.85
N ALA A 280 -11.83 -12.21 1.60
CA ALA A 280 -12.41 -10.91 1.94
C ALA A 280 -12.68 -10.05 0.70
N THR A 281 -11.73 -10.02 -0.24
CA THR A 281 -11.82 -9.30 -1.51
C THR A 281 -12.94 -9.84 -2.39
N VAL A 282 -13.04 -11.16 -2.55
CA VAL A 282 -14.11 -11.83 -3.30
C VAL A 282 -15.47 -11.55 -2.68
N ASN A 283 -15.61 -11.65 -1.36
CA ASN A 283 -16.87 -11.36 -0.67
C ASN A 283 -17.32 -9.92 -0.88
N LYS A 284 -16.39 -8.95 -0.77
CA LYS A 284 -16.66 -7.53 -1.02
C LYS A 284 -17.08 -7.29 -2.47
N ALA A 285 -16.34 -7.83 -3.43
CA ALA A 285 -16.61 -7.67 -4.85
C ALA A 285 -17.93 -8.35 -5.27
N ALA A 286 -18.19 -9.57 -4.80
CA ALA A 286 -19.42 -10.30 -5.07
C ALA A 286 -20.65 -9.63 -4.44
N GLY A 287 -20.52 -9.10 -3.22
CA GLY A 287 -21.57 -8.32 -2.57
C GLY A 287 -21.94 -7.07 -3.37
N LEU A 288 -20.93 -6.31 -3.80
CA LEU A 288 -21.14 -5.13 -4.66
C LEU A 288 -21.76 -5.53 -6.01
N ALA A 289 -21.25 -6.58 -6.65
CA ALA A 289 -21.77 -7.10 -7.91
C ALA A 289 -23.26 -7.47 -7.78
N ASN A 290 -23.64 -8.19 -6.73
CA ASN A 290 -25.03 -8.56 -6.49
C ASN A 290 -25.93 -7.33 -6.29
N ASN A 291 -25.46 -6.31 -5.56
CA ASN A 291 -26.23 -5.09 -5.35
C ASN A 291 -26.42 -4.31 -6.67
N LEU A 292 -25.37 -4.20 -7.48
CA LEU A 292 -25.43 -3.55 -8.79
C LEU A 292 -26.35 -4.30 -9.76
N LEU A 293 -26.32 -5.63 -9.76
CA LEU A 293 -27.24 -6.45 -10.54
C LEU A 293 -28.71 -6.32 -10.09
N LYS A 294 -28.97 -5.88 -8.86
CA LYS A 294 -30.34 -5.59 -8.39
C LYS A 294 -30.78 -4.17 -8.71
N SER A 295 -29.86 -3.21 -8.67
CA SER A 295 -30.18 -1.77 -8.81
C SER A 295 -30.13 -1.24 -10.24
N THR A 296 -29.43 -1.92 -11.15
CA THR A 296 -29.33 -1.50 -12.55
C THR A 296 -30.35 -2.23 -13.41
N LEU A 297 -30.94 -1.55 -14.40
CA LEU A 297 -31.93 -2.14 -15.31
C LEU A 297 -31.32 -2.61 -16.64
N SER A 298 -30.30 -1.90 -17.15
CA SER A 298 -29.65 -2.26 -18.42
C SER A 298 -28.71 -3.46 -18.27
N ARG A 299 -28.75 -4.38 -19.23
CA ARG A 299 -27.88 -5.56 -19.32
C ARG A 299 -27.08 -5.63 -20.62
N SER A 300 -27.05 -4.52 -21.35
CA SER A 300 -26.20 -4.36 -22.54
C SER A 300 -24.72 -4.60 -22.21
N SER A 301 -23.99 -5.16 -23.19
CA SER A 301 -22.56 -5.49 -23.07
C SER A 301 -21.74 -4.29 -22.59
N ASP A 302 -21.83 -3.14 -23.26
CA ASP A 302 -20.99 -1.97 -22.97
C ASP A 302 -21.22 -1.43 -21.56
N PHE A 303 -22.47 -1.34 -21.13
CA PHE A 303 -22.84 -0.89 -19.79
C PHE A 303 -22.29 -1.86 -18.72
N MET A 304 -22.54 -3.16 -18.88
CA MET A 304 -22.13 -4.18 -17.92
C MET A 304 -20.60 -4.31 -17.84
N VAL A 305 -19.90 -4.19 -18.96
CA VAL A 305 -18.43 -4.19 -19.01
C VAL A 305 -17.87 -2.94 -18.34
N THR A 306 -18.50 -1.78 -18.53
CA THR A 306 -18.08 -0.52 -17.90
C THR A 306 -18.15 -0.64 -16.38
N ILE A 307 -19.28 -1.11 -15.84
CA ILE A 307 -19.46 -1.29 -14.38
C ILE A 307 -18.46 -2.30 -13.82
N LEU A 308 -18.26 -3.44 -14.51
CA LEU A 308 -17.28 -4.43 -14.09
C LEU A 308 -15.89 -3.80 -13.97
N LYS A 309 -15.48 -3.01 -14.97
CA LYS A 309 -14.16 -2.37 -15.02
C LYS A 309 -14.00 -1.24 -14.01
N SER A 310 -15.03 -0.43 -13.76
CA SER A 310 -14.93 0.75 -12.90
C SER A 310 -15.15 0.46 -11.41
N HIS A 311 -15.95 -0.55 -11.06
CA HIS A 311 -16.36 -0.79 -9.66
C HIS A 311 -15.89 -2.13 -9.09
N ILE A 312 -15.97 -3.21 -9.88
CA ILE A 312 -15.72 -4.57 -9.36
C ILE A 312 -14.24 -4.93 -9.50
N ARG A 313 -13.62 -4.70 -10.67
CA ARG A 313 -12.20 -5.01 -10.92
C ARG A 313 -11.24 -4.32 -9.96
N PRO A 314 -11.40 -3.03 -9.61
CA PRO A 314 -10.50 -2.38 -8.67
C PRO A 314 -10.49 -3.07 -7.30
N ILE A 315 -11.62 -3.65 -6.87
CA ILE A 315 -11.66 -4.42 -5.62
C ILE A 315 -10.88 -5.73 -5.78
N LEU A 316 -11.09 -6.45 -6.88
CA LEU A 316 -10.49 -7.77 -7.12
C LEU A 316 -8.97 -7.73 -7.35
N GLU A 317 -8.45 -6.62 -7.89
CA GLU A 317 -7.09 -6.56 -8.47
C GLU A 317 -6.18 -5.55 -7.77
N PHE A 318 -6.67 -4.82 -6.76
CA PHE A 318 -5.86 -3.83 -6.04
C PHE A 318 -4.61 -4.49 -5.44
N VAL A 319 -3.43 -4.02 -5.88
CA VAL A 319 -2.11 -4.49 -5.41
C VAL A 319 -1.90 -5.99 -5.62
N SER A 320 -2.46 -6.53 -6.72
CA SER A 320 -2.36 -7.96 -7.03
C SER A 320 -0.94 -8.46 -7.23
N THR A 321 0.03 -7.59 -7.50
CA THR A 321 1.43 -8.00 -7.61
C THR A 321 1.96 -8.55 -6.27
N VAL A 322 1.38 -8.19 -5.13
CA VAL A 322 1.85 -8.67 -3.82
C VAL A 322 1.16 -9.98 -3.46
N TRP A 323 -0.18 -10.00 -3.44
CA TRP A 323 -0.96 -11.11 -2.88
C TRP A 323 -1.27 -12.24 -3.87
N ASN A 324 -1.02 -12.06 -5.18
CA ASN A 324 -1.29 -13.12 -6.18
C ASN A 324 -0.33 -14.30 -6.02
N THR A 325 -0.70 -15.27 -5.19
CA THR A 325 0.12 -16.47 -4.93
C THR A 325 -0.13 -17.60 -5.94
N GLY A 326 -1.13 -17.47 -6.82
CA GLY A 326 -1.43 -18.45 -7.87
C GLY A 326 -1.93 -19.81 -7.36
N TYR A 327 -2.48 -19.89 -6.15
CA TYR A 327 -3.17 -21.11 -5.71
C TYR A 327 -4.46 -21.31 -6.51
N LEU A 328 -4.69 -22.52 -7.02
CA LEU A 328 -5.85 -22.80 -7.88
C LEU A 328 -7.19 -22.52 -7.19
N GLY A 329 -7.31 -22.83 -5.89
CA GLY A 329 -8.52 -22.53 -5.12
C GLY A 329 -8.84 -21.04 -5.08
N ASP A 330 -7.83 -20.20 -4.87
CA ASP A 330 -7.96 -18.76 -4.82
C ASP A 330 -8.28 -18.15 -6.19
N LEU A 331 -7.64 -18.64 -7.26
CA LEU A 331 -7.92 -18.22 -8.63
C LEU A 331 -9.37 -18.54 -9.02
N ARG A 332 -9.89 -19.73 -8.65
CA ARG A 332 -11.30 -20.09 -8.86
C ARG A 332 -12.25 -19.14 -8.13
N LEU A 333 -11.94 -18.77 -6.88
CA LEU A 333 -12.75 -17.83 -6.11
C LEU A 333 -12.82 -16.46 -6.80
N LEU A 334 -11.67 -15.94 -7.25
CA LEU A 334 -11.59 -14.67 -7.98
C LEU A 334 -12.36 -14.73 -9.31
N GLU A 335 -12.17 -15.80 -10.09
CA GLU A 335 -12.87 -16.01 -11.36
C GLU A 335 -14.39 -16.11 -11.18
N SER A 336 -14.86 -16.68 -10.07
CA SER A 336 -16.29 -16.88 -9.81
C SER A 336 -17.10 -15.57 -9.88
N VAL A 337 -16.50 -14.44 -9.48
CA VAL A 337 -17.14 -13.12 -9.51
C VAL A 337 -17.37 -12.67 -10.95
N GLN A 338 -16.32 -12.70 -11.79
CA GLN A 338 -16.43 -12.32 -13.20
C GLN A 338 -17.29 -13.32 -13.99
N ARG A 339 -17.17 -14.62 -13.69
CA ARG A 339 -17.97 -15.68 -14.30
C ARG A 339 -19.47 -15.48 -14.05
N ARG A 340 -19.85 -15.11 -12.81
CA ARG A 340 -21.24 -14.77 -12.48
C ARG A 340 -21.68 -13.48 -13.17
N TRP A 341 -20.87 -12.42 -13.10
CA TRP A 341 -21.22 -11.13 -13.71
C TRP A 341 -21.52 -11.25 -15.21
N THR A 342 -20.64 -11.93 -15.95
CA THR A 342 -20.78 -12.08 -17.41
C THR A 342 -22.01 -12.89 -17.83
N LYS A 343 -22.54 -13.79 -16.97
CA LYS A 343 -23.78 -14.51 -17.24
C LYS A 343 -25.01 -13.60 -17.34
N HIS A 344 -24.98 -12.46 -16.66
CA HIS A 344 -26.09 -11.52 -16.65
C HIS A 344 -26.06 -10.54 -17.82
N VAL A 345 -25.07 -10.61 -18.71
CA VAL A 345 -25.09 -9.80 -19.93
C VAL A 345 -26.09 -10.39 -20.93
N ASP A 346 -26.88 -9.54 -21.56
CA ASP A 346 -27.91 -9.93 -22.52
C ASP A 346 -27.35 -10.84 -23.62
N GLY A 347 -28.02 -11.97 -23.86
CA GLY A 347 -27.66 -12.94 -24.90
C GLY A 347 -26.44 -13.81 -24.61
N LEU A 348 -25.80 -13.70 -23.43
CA LEU A 348 -24.56 -14.43 -23.11
C LEU A 348 -24.73 -15.55 -22.08
N ALA A 349 -25.91 -15.71 -21.47
CA ALA A 349 -26.16 -16.63 -20.35
C ALA A 349 -25.77 -18.09 -20.68
N ASP A 350 -26.15 -18.57 -21.86
CA ASP A 350 -25.97 -19.96 -22.30
C ASP A 350 -24.57 -20.26 -22.87
N LEU A 351 -23.78 -19.22 -23.12
CA LEU A 351 -22.42 -19.39 -23.61
C LEU A 351 -21.50 -19.96 -22.51
N SER A 352 -20.47 -20.71 -22.92
CA SER A 352 -19.37 -21.06 -22.03
C SER A 352 -18.68 -19.80 -21.49
N TYR A 353 -18.00 -19.90 -20.34
CA TYR A 353 -17.31 -18.74 -19.77
C TYR A 353 -16.26 -18.17 -20.73
N THR A 354 -15.47 -19.03 -21.38
CA THR A 354 -14.50 -18.62 -22.41
C THR A 354 -15.16 -17.86 -23.56
N ASN A 355 -16.30 -18.34 -24.05
CA ASN A 355 -17.01 -17.69 -25.16
C ASN A 355 -17.59 -16.33 -24.73
N ARG A 356 -18.09 -16.21 -23.49
CA ARG A 356 -18.49 -14.90 -22.93
C ARG A 356 -17.31 -13.93 -22.87
N LEU A 357 -16.14 -14.39 -22.42
CA LEU A 357 -14.94 -13.56 -22.35
C LEU A 357 -14.52 -13.04 -23.73
N LYS A 358 -14.51 -13.91 -24.74
CA LYS A 358 -14.19 -13.53 -26.13
C LYS A 358 -15.24 -12.55 -26.70
N ALA A 359 -16.53 -12.82 -26.51
CA ALA A 359 -17.62 -11.94 -26.97
C ALA A 359 -17.55 -10.53 -26.34
N LEU A 360 -17.15 -10.44 -25.07
CA LEU A 360 -17.03 -9.17 -24.34
C LEU A 360 -15.66 -8.51 -24.47
N ASN A 361 -14.71 -9.12 -25.19
CA ASN A 361 -13.30 -8.74 -25.22
C ASN A 361 -12.72 -8.52 -23.81
N LEU A 362 -12.99 -9.46 -22.91
CA LEU A 362 -12.48 -9.47 -21.54
C LEU A 362 -11.47 -10.61 -21.37
N TYR A 363 -10.31 -10.28 -20.83
CA TYR A 363 -9.41 -11.30 -20.29
C TYR A 363 -10.04 -12.00 -19.08
N SER A 364 -9.59 -13.21 -18.79
CA SER A 364 -9.87 -13.86 -17.51
C SER A 364 -9.28 -13.04 -16.36
N VAL A 365 -9.71 -13.27 -15.13
CA VAL A 365 -9.06 -12.67 -13.96
C VAL A 365 -7.61 -13.16 -13.88
N GLN A 366 -7.38 -14.46 -14.08
CA GLN A 366 -6.02 -15.04 -14.11
C GLN A 366 -5.13 -14.38 -15.16
N GLY A 367 -5.63 -14.15 -16.37
CA GLY A 367 -4.91 -13.46 -17.44
C GLY A 367 -4.57 -12.00 -17.09
N ARG A 368 -5.44 -11.31 -16.34
CA ARG A 368 -5.14 -9.95 -15.85
C ARG A 368 -4.12 -9.93 -14.73
N LEU A 369 -4.17 -10.90 -13.81
CA LEU A 369 -3.16 -11.07 -12.77
C LEU A 369 -1.77 -11.34 -13.40
N LEU A 370 -1.71 -12.19 -14.43
CA LEU A 370 -0.49 -12.40 -15.22
C LEU A 370 0.00 -11.08 -15.84
N ARG A 371 -0.88 -10.27 -16.42
CA ARG A 371 -0.50 -8.96 -16.97
C ARG A 371 -0.01 -7.98 -15.89
N ALA A 372 -0.58 -8.02 -14.69
CA ALA A 372 -0.13 -7.23 -13.56
C ALA A 372 1.30 -7.61 -13.13
N ASP A 373 1.63 -8.92 -13.19
CA ASP A 373 2.98 -9.43 -12.90
C ASP A 373 4.02 -9.00 -13.94
N ILE A 374 3.59 -8.50 -15.11
CA ILE A 374 4.50 -7.84 -16.06
C ILE A 374 4.75 -6.37 -15.70
N LYS A 375 4.60 -6.02 -14.42
CA LYS A 375 5.15 -4.79 -13.83
C LYS A 375 6.67 -4.67 -14.05
N CYS A 376 7.37 -5.78 -14.30
CA CYS A 376 8.78 -5.81 -14.71
C CYS A 376 9.12 -4.79 -15.79
N TRP A 377 8.26 -4.61 -16.81
CA TRP A 377 8.52 -3.62 -17.86
C TRP A 377 8.65 -2.20 -17.30
N LYS A 378 7.77 -1.82 -16.36
CA LYS A 378 7.85 -0.51 -15.70
C LYS A 378 9.14 -0.36 -14.89
N ILE A 379 9.57 -1.42 -14.20
CA ILE A 379 10.80 -1.44 -13.39
C ILE A 379 12.03 -1.25 -14.29
N PHE A 380 12.12 -2.01 -15.40
CA PHE A 380 13.25 -1.92 -16.33
C PHE A 380 13.30 -0.62 -17.15
N HIS A 381 12.15 0.04 -17.36
CA HIS A 381 12.06 1.30 -18.12
C HIS A 381 11.95 2.54 -17.23
N LYS A 382 12.33 2.43 -15.94
CA LYS A 382 12.34 3.56 -14.99
C LYS A 382 10.98 4.27 -14.85
N GLN A 383 9.89 3.51 -15.00
CA GLN A 383 8.51 3.95 -14.75
C GLN A 383 7.98 3.50 -13.38
N SER A 384 8.84 2.93 -12.54
CA SER A 384 8.62 2.65 -11.12
C SER A 384 9.81 3.20 -10.34
N VAL A 385 9.58 3.54 -9.07
CA VAL A 385 10.64 3.90 -8.13
C VAL A 385 11.55 2.72 -7.79
N ILE A 386 11.06 1.48 -7.98
CA ILE A 386 11.84 0.26 -7.78
C ILE A 386 12.85 0.14 -8.91
N SER A 387 14.11 -0.05 -8.54
CA SER A 387 15.19 -0.40 -9.46
C SER A 387 15.22 -1.92 -9.67
N PRO A 388 15.64 -2.42 -10.85
CA PRO A 388 15.73 -3.85 -11.10
C PRO A 388 16.54 -4.62 -10.03
N SER A 389 17.63 -4.03 -9.53
CA SER A 389 18.49 -4.60 -8.49
C SER A 389 17.82 -4.73 -7.12
N ASP A 390 16.73 -4.00 -6.87
CA ASP A 390 16.03 -4.06 -5.60
C ASP A 390 15.26 -5.39 -5.44
N LEU A 391 14.84 -6.01 -6.55
CA LEU A 391 14.02 -7.23 -6.54
C LEU A 391 14.65 -8.40 -7.30
N PHE A 392 15.55 -8.14 -8.24
CA PHE A 392 16.00 -9.13 -9.20
C PHE A 392 17.51 -9.19 -9.38
N SER A 393 18.00 -10.39 -9.67
CA SER A 393 19.35 -10.60 -10.19
C SER A 393 19.30 -10.70 -11.72
N VAL A 394 20.09 -9.88 -12.41
CA VAL A 394 20.20 -9.93 -13.88
C VAL A 394 20.97 -11.18 -14.29
N SER A 395 20.51 -11.88 -15.33
CA SER A 395 21.22 -13.04 -15.84
C SER A 395 22.56 -12.62 -16.45
N PRO A 396 23.69 -13.26 -16.08
CA PRO A 396 24.99 -12.97 -16.69
C PRO A 396 25.08 -13.46 -18.14
N VAL A 397 24.08 -14.25 -18.59
CA VAL A 397 24.10 -14.90 -19.89
C VAL A 397 23.61 -13.93 -20.97
N THR A 398 24.57 -13.32 -21.67
CA THR A 398 24.38 -12.70 -22.98
C THR A 398 24.22 -13.78 -24.06
N ALA A 399 23.16 -14.58 -24.00
CA ALA A 399 22.88 -15.55 -25.07
C ALA A 399 22.27 -14.82 -26.28
N THR A 400 22.67 -15.26 -27.48
CA THR A 400 22.20 -14.78 -28.80
C THR A 400 20.69 -14.92 -29.06
N ARG A 401 19.93 -15.53 -28.13
CA ARG A 401 18.47 -15.70 -28.19
C ARG A 401 17.80 -15.20 -26.90
N GLY A 402 16.95 -14.19 -27.02
CA GLY A 402 16.22 -13.56 -25.91
C GLY A 402 16.25 -12.04 -25.97
N HIS A 403 15.90 -11.38 -24.85
CA HIS A 403 15.93 -9.93 -24.71
C HIS A 403 16.97 -9.48 -23.66
N ARG A 404 17.38 -8.21 -23.72
CA ARG A 404 18.44 -7.63 -22.87
C ARG A 404 18.16 -7.56 -21.36
N PHE A 405 16.93 -7.82 -20.94
CA PHE A 405 16.47 -7.69 -19.54
C PHE A 405 16.18 -9.04 -18.89
N LYS A 406 16.85 -10.10 -19.31
CA LYS A 406 16.65 -11.45 -18.77
C LYS A 406 17.02 -11.53 -17.29
N LEU A 407 16.15 -12.18 -16.53
CA LEU A 407 16.28 -12.40 -15.10
C LEU A 407 16.90 -13.76 -14.80
N ALA A 408 17.80 -13.81 -13.84
CA ALA A 408 18.33 -15.07 -13.30
C ALA A 408 17.27 -15.74 -12.42
N LYS A 409 17.14 -17.07 -12.52
CA LYS A 409 16.29 -17.85 -11.62
C LYS A 409 17.05 -18.15 -10.33
N PRO A 410 16.61 -17.63 -9.17
CA PRO A 410 17.23 -17.98 -7.90
C PRO A 410 16.88 -19.41 -7.49
N HIS A 411 17.72 -20.02 -6.65
CA HIS A 411 17.38 -21.25 -5.95
C HIS A 411 16.40 -20.91 -4.82
N ILE A 412 15.27 -21.63 -4.75
CA ILE A 412 14.17 -21.34 -3.81
C ILE A 412 13.83 -22.58 -2.98
N TYR A 413 13.59 -22.37 -1.67
CA TYR A 413 13.30 -23.44 -0.71
C TYR A 413 11.88 -23.39 -0.12
N THR A 414 11.16 -22.29 -0.30
CA THR A 414 9.85 -22.04 0.30
C THR A 414 8.78 -21.68 -0.74
N GLU A 415 7.55 -22.12 -0.49
CA GLU A 415 6.43 -21.84 -1.39
C GLU A 415 6.03 -20.36 -1.39
N CYS A 416 6.11 -19.66 -0.26
CA CYS A 416 5.84 -18.23 -0.20
C CYS A 416 6.81 -17.43 -1.08
N ARG A 417 8.11 -17.77 -1.08
CA ARG A 417 9.09 -17.13 -1.96
C ARG A 417 8.88 -17.52 -3.42
N ARG A 418 8.64 -18.80 -3.73
CA ARG A 418 8.37 -19.27 -5.10
C ARG A 418 7.21 -18.51 -5.75
N ARG A 419 6.18 -18.22 -4.97
CA ARG A 419 4.93 -17.57 -5.40
C ARG A 419 4.97 -16.05 -5.29
N PHE A 420 6.03 -15.47 -4.72
CA PHE A 420 6.16 -14.03 -4.63
C PHE A 420 6.56 -13.42 -5.99
N PHE A 421 6.17 -12.16 -6.21
CA PHE A 421 6.30 -11.45 -7.48
C PHE A 421 7.67 -11.60 -8.13
N SER A 422 8.73 -11.32 -7.38
CA SER A 422 10.11 -11.28 -7.87
C SER A 422 10.59 -12.62 -8.42
N VAL A 423 9.94 -13.73 -8.06
CA VAL A 423 10.26 -15.07 -8.54
C VAL A 423 9.23 -15.54 -9.58
N ARG A 424 7.93 -15.42 -9.28
CA ARG A 424 6.88 -15.99 -10.13
C ARG A 424 6.79 -15.34 -11.52
N CYS A 425 7.19 -14.08 -11.64
CA CYS A 425 7.12 -13.35 -12.91
C CYS A 425 8.26 -13.75 -13.88
N ILE A 426 9.36 -14.34 -13.38
CA ILE A 426 10.60 -14.54 -14.13
C ILE A 426 10.37 -15.34 -15.41
N ASP A 427 9.62 -16.44 -15.33
CA ASP A 427 9.39 -17.32 -16.48
C ASP A 427 8.62 -16.62 -17.59
N HIS A 428 7.52 -15.98 -17.24
CA HIS A 428 6.71 -15.24 -18.19
C HIS A 428 7.48 -14.06 -18.78
N TRP A 429 8.24 -13.34 -17.96
CA TRP A 429 9.07 -12.21 -18.42
C TRP A 429 10.14 -12.66 -19.40
N ASN A 430 10.93 -13.68 -19.05
CA ASN A 430 12.03 -14.19 -19.86
C ASN A 430 11.57 -14.84 -21.18
N PHE A 431 10.31 -15.26 -21.26
CA PHE A 431 9.70 -15.82 -22.46
C PHE A 431 9.28 -14.73 -23.48
N LEU A 432 9.11 -13.48 -23.04
CA LEU A 432 8.65 -12.42 -23.94
C LEU A 432 9.69 -12.09 -25.02
N PRO A 433 9.25 -11.79 -26.26
CA PRO A 433 10.14 -11.33 -27.33
C PRO A 433 10.81 -9.99 -27.00
N ASP A 434 12.00 -9.77 -27.55
CA ASP A 434 12.73 -8.50 -27.40
C ASP A 434 11.95 -7.31 -27.95
N SER A 435 11.18 -7.50 -29.02
CA SER A 435 10.29 -6.47 -29.58
C SER A 435 9.20 -6.01 -28.60
N VAL A 436 8.76 -6.88 -27.68
CA VAL A 436 7.78 -6.53 -26.65
C VAL A 436 8.49 -5.91 -25.46
N VAL A 437 9.56 -6.54 -24.97
CA VAL A 437 10.27 -6.08 -23.79
C VAL A 437 10.97 -4.74 -24.03
N GLY A 438 11.54 -4.53 -25.21
CA GLY A 438 12.20 -3.29 -25.63
C GLY A 438 11.26 -2.19 -26.11
N ALA A 439 9.94 -2.37 -26.02
CA ALA A 439 8.97 -1.36 -26.42
C ALA A 439 9.18 -0.03 -25.67
N ASN A 440 9.15 1.09 -26.40
CA ASN A 440 9.45 2.42 -25.85
C ASN A 440 8.27 3.06 -25.09
N THR A 441 7.04 2.62 -25.37
CA THR A 441 5.82 3.17 -24.76
C THR A 441 4.97 2.07 -24.14
N ILE A 442 4.20 2.42 -23.11
CA ILE A 442 3.34 1.46 -22.41
C ILE A 442 2.22 0.95 -23.32
N GLU A 443 1.77 1.76 -24.29
CA GLU A 443 0.78 1.40 -25.30
C GLU A 443 1.31 0.29 -26.21
N THR A 444 2.50 0.51 -26.80
CA THR A 444 3.16 -0.49 -27.66
C THR A 444 3.48 -1.76 -26.89
N PHE A 445 3.91 -1.64 -25.63
CA PHE A 445 4.14 -2.77 -24.76
C PHE A 445 2.86 -3.56 -24.50
N LYS A 446 1.74 -2.90 -24.17
CA LYS A 446 0.45 -3.56 -23.91
C LYS A 446 -0.09 -4.30 -25.13
N GLN A 447 0.10 -3.75 -26.33
CA GLN A 447 -0.28 -4.38 -27.59
C GLN A 447 0.60 -5.60 -27.89
N GLY A 448 1.93 -5.46 -27.80
CA GLY A 448 2.86 -6.57 -27.96
C GLY A 448 2.59 -7.70 -26.96
N LEU A 449 2.32 -7.35 -25.70
CA LEU A 449 1.97 -8.31 -24.66
C LEU A 449 0.66 -9.05 -24.95
N HIS A 450 -0.33 -8.37 -25.53
CA HIS A 450 -1.58 -9.02 -25.95
C HIS A 450 -1.32 -10.07 -27.04
N LEU A 451 -0.50 -9.73 -28.04
CA LEU A 451 -0.14 -10.64 -29.12
C LEU A 451 0.71 -11.82 -28.64
N SER A 452 1.68 -11.58 -27.75
CA SER A 452 2.58 -12.63 -27.25
C SER A 452 1.91 -13.61 -26.29
N LEU A 453 0.99 -13.14 -25.44
CA LEU A 453 0.30 -14.01 -24.49
C LEU A 453 -0.93 -14.69 -25.11
N GLY A 454 -1.59 -14.05 -26.09
CA GLY A 454 -2.68 -14.64 -26.87
C GLY A 454 -3.75 -15.31 -26.01
N GLU A 455 -3.97 -16.61 -26.23
CA GLU A 455 -4.96 -17.43 -25.52
C GLU A 455 -4.68 -17.56 -24.01
N LEU A 456 -3.44 -17.39 -23.53
CA LEU A 456 -3.13 -17.41 -22.10
C LEU A 456 -3.86 -16.30 -21.34
N LEU A 457 -4.25 -15.21 -22.00
CA LEU A 457 -5.02 -14.12 -21.40
C LEU A 457 -6.50 -14.47 -21.16
N PHE A 458 -6.99 -15.52 -21.83
CA PHE A 458 -8.36 -16.02 -21.67
C PHE A 458 -8.40 -17.34 -20.89
N ALA A 459 -7.25 -17.99 -20.71
CA ALA A 459 -7.08 -19.17 -19.88
C ALA A 459 -7.50 -18.88 -18.43
N HIS A 460 -8.17 -19.85 -17.82
CA HIS A 460 -8.61 -19.79 -16.44
C HIS A 460 -8.65 -21.19 -15.85
N THR A 461 -8.43 -21.30 -14.54
CA THR A 461 -8.67 -22.54 -13.81
C THR A 461 -10.17 -22.81 -13.73
N GLU A 462 -10.61 -23.97 -14.22
CA GLU A 462 -12.01 -24.41 -14.17
C GLU A 462 -12.55 -24.52 -12.75
#